data_AF-H5S8M0-F1
#
_entry.id   AF-H5S8M0-F1
#
_cell.length_a   1.000
_cell.length_b   1.000
_cell.length_c   1.000
_cell.angle_alpha   90.00
_cell.angle_beta   90.00
_cell.angle_gamma   90.00
#
_symmetry.space_group_name_H-M   'P 1'
#
loop_
_entity.id
_entity.type
_entity.pdbx_description
1 polymer ?
#
loop_
_entity_poly.entity_id
_entity_poly.type
_entity_poly.pdbx_seq_one_letter_code
_entity_poly.pdbx_strand_id
1 'polypeptide(L)'
;MTKLLIMTTGQTDVQLVVNGVRKELDAKTCGKIHDEIKKRRWTVVDAPAQKDNQRASELPDGDLSLCTPKLDAVLNYFEAKLPSAALLLETRRTIDSDPRFAGAVLEARLKAKGVQTVRRRVYLQGAERLENPNEPRDAVIRREVVDRLEDAIRESLRAVNPSRIVVAATGGFPVVSNLVEEIVGLHAPPSAALEVLEVADGAQASPPTPDCAVRRTSVPEPIVSFQARRRVLQLIDKGNPLGAWAVAEPLHSDETEREWTKVIEWLACFASSLPIPEECDIAVLKHPKMAVRAALRVELALRAGDIPRAVHGTVAFYESALWDHLLERFERTGKKQRGLDVLCRKEGAKVPEGKKLLRNDATDEEDKRNCPFERLDDGTYLFFEDGAGRFAQRYVESKPLKKLVDAIGKVKHLRNDVAHNEPTPELMKSAREKMQDAKLWSEDDPPQFLKQPLVQAVLTELGVEEPDLLCERLLETVRARLLLSPQPASDAKKEEN
;
A
#
# COMPACT_ATOMS: atom_id res chain seq x y z
N MET A 1 -3.66 -33.57 -3.11
CA MET A 1 -3.43 -32.14 -3.35
C MET A 1 -3.78 -31.84 -4.80
N THR A 2 -4.80 -31.02 -5.02
CA THR A 2 -5.23 -30.59 -6.36
C THR A 2 -4.36 -29.43 -6.82
N LYS A 3 -3.96 -29.48 -8.10
CA LYS A 3 -3.07 -28.51 -8.73
C LYS A 3 -3.72 -27.99 -10.01
N LEU A 4 -3.78 -26.68 -10.16
CA LEU A 4 -4.29 -26.02 -11.36
C LEU A 4 -3.15 -25.28 -12.06
N LEU A 5 -2.93 -25.60 -13.34
CA LEU A 5 -2.08 -24.83 -14.24
C LEU A 5 -2.95 -23.84 -15.04
N ILE A 6 -2.57 -22.56 -15.08
CA ILE A 6 -3.21 -21.55 -15.92
C ILE A 6 -2.16 -21.02 -16.89
N MET A 7 -2.46 -21.04 -18.19
CA MET A 7 -1.52 -20.63 -19.24
C MET A 7 -2.23 -19.90 -20.38
N THR A 8 -1.62 -18.82 -20.86
CA THR A 8 -2.03 -18.09 -22.07
C THR A 8 -1.33 -18.67 -23.30
N THR A 9 -1.98 -18.63 -24.46
CA THR A 9 -1.37 -19.10 -25.72
C THR A 9 -0.76 -17.97 -26.55
N GLY A 10 0.39 -18.24 -27.15
CA GLY A 10 1.21 -17.34 -27.95
C GLY A 10 1.75 -17.96 -29.23
N GLN A 11 2.40 -17.13 -30.05
CA GLN A 11 2.91 -17.52 -31.37
C GLN A 11 4.05 -18.54 -31.31
N THR A 12 4.81 -18.58 -30.21
CA THR A 12 6.00 -19.42 -30.05
C THR A 12 5.73 -20.74 -29.32
N ASP A 13 4.51 -20.93 -28.81
CA ASP A 13 4.18 -22.06 -27.92
C ASP A 13 4.04 -23.37 -28.69
N VAL A 14 3.78 -23.29 -30.00
CA VAL A 14 3.78 -24.41 -30.93
C VAL A 14 4.87 -24.19 -31.94
N GLN A 15 5.72 -25.21 -32.11
CA GLN A 15 6.84 -25.20 -33.04
C GLN A 15 6.79 -26.45 -33.92
N LEU A 16 7.29 -26.32 -35.15
CA LEU A 16 7.41 -27.44 -36.08
C LEU A 16 8.72 -28.18 -35.82
N VAL A 17 8.69 -29.52 -35.84
CA VAL A 17 9.89 -30.34 -35.75
C VAL A 17 10.20 -30.96 -37.11
N VAL A 18 11.37 -30.65 -37.66
CA VAL A 18 11.86 -31.20 -38.93
C VAL A 18 13.25 -31.77 -38.69
N ASN A 19 13.46 -33.04 -39.03
CA ASN A 19 14.75 -33.72 -38.88
C ASN A 19 15.37 -33.58 -37.47
N GLY A 20 14.55 -33.63 -36.43
CA GLY A 20 15.01 -33.50 -35.04
C GLY A 20 15.35 -32.07 -34.60
N VAL A 21 15.07 -31.05 -35.41
CA VAL A 21 15.29 -29.64 -35.09
C VAL A 21 13.94 -28.92 -34.98
N ARG A 22 13.73 -28.15 -33.93
CA ARG A 22 12.51 -27.34 -33.77
C ARG A 22 12.63 -25.97 -34.45
N LYS A 23 11.54 -25.54 -35.07
CA LYS A 23 11.40 -24.28 -35.81
C LYS A 23 10.18 -23.52 -35.32
N GLU A 24 10.38 -22.25 -34.96
CA GLU A 24 9.25 -21.34 -34.72
C GLU A 24 8.43 -21.15 -35.99
N LEU A 25 7.11 -21.02 -35.87
CA LEU A 25 6.28 -20.63 -37.00
C LEU A 25 6.49 -19.15 -37.33
N ASP A 26 6.35 -18.78 -38.60
CA ASP A 26 6.47 -17.38 -38.99
C ASP A 26 5.42 -16.50 -38.28
N ALA A 27 5.88 -15.48 -37.56
CA ALA A 27 5.03 -14.66 -36.70
C ALA A 27 3.94 -13.87 -37.45
N LYS A 28 4.14 -13.60 -38.75
CA LYS A 28 3.18 -12.87 -39.59
C LYS A 28 2.10 -13.78 -40.18
N THR A 29 2.39 -15.08 -40.32
CA THR A 29 1.52 -16.03 -41.02
C THR A 29 1.14 -17.25 -40.19
N CYS A 30 1.53 -17.31 -38.91
CA CYS A 30 1.29 -18.46 -38.04
C CYS A 30 -0.19 -18.85 -37.94
N GLY A 31 -1.13 -17.92 -38.05
CA GLY A 31 -2.56 -18.19 -38.09
C GLY A 31 -2.98 -18.96 -39.35
N LYS A 32 -2.40 -18.64 -40.51
CA LYS A 32 -2.60 -19.41 -41.76
C LYS A 32 -1.99 -20.80 -41.65
N ILE A 33 -0.78 -20.88 -41.10
CA ILE A 33 -0.08 -22.15 -40.88
C ILE A 33 -0.88 -23.05 -39.93
N HIS A 34 -1.45 -22.47 -38.87
CA HIS A 34 -2.34 -23.16 -37.94
C HIS A 34 -3.61 -23.70 -38.62
N ASP A 35 -4.21 -22.96 -39.54
CA ASP A 35 -5.37 -23.43 -40.31
C ASP A 35 -5.02 -24.64 -41.19
N GLU A 36 -3.79 -24.68 -41.74
CA GLU A 36 -3.30 -25.84 -42.49
C GLU A 36 -2.93 -27.03 -41.58
N ILE A 37 -2.30 -26.79 -40.42
CA ILE A 37 -2.04 -27.82 -39.41
C ILE A 37 -3.35 -28.52 -39.02
N LYS A 38 -4.41 -27.75 -38.78
CA LYS A 38 -5.73 -28.29 -38.39
C LYS A 38 -6.33 -29.24 -39.42
N LYS A 39 -5.98 -29.10 -40.71
CA LYS A 39 -6.49 -29.93 -41.81
C LYS A 39 -5.69 -31.21 -42.03
N ARG A 40 -4.49 -31.33 -41.43
CA ARG A 40 -3.56 -32.44 -41.62
C ARG A 40 -3.51 -33.35 -40.39
N ARG A 41 -2.91 -34.53 -40.55
CA ARG A 41 -2.51 -35.36 -39.42
C ARG A 41 -1.25 -34.77 -38.78
N TRP A 42 -1.25 -34.71 -37.45
CA TRP A 42 -0.12 -34.20 -36.69
C TRP A 42 0.03 -34.96 -35.38
N THR A 43 1.24 -34.96 -34.83
CA THR A 43 1.56 -35.52 -33.52
C THR A 43 2.35 -34.51 -32.70
N VAL A 44 2.28 -34.60 -31.37
CA VAL A 44 3.09 -33.77 -30.48
C VAL A 44 4.22 -34.60 -29.89
N VAL A 45 5.45 -34.22 -30.20
CA VAL A 45 6.68 -34.85 -29.72
C VAL A 45 7.34 -34.02 -28.63
N ASP A 46 8.31 -34.61 -27.92
CA ASP A 46 9.15 -33.85 -26.99
C ASP A 46 9.98 -32.82 -27.75
N ALA A 47 10.11 -31.61 -27.19
CA ALA A 47 10.84 -30.53 -27.84
C ALA A 47 12.35 -30.85 -27.95
N PRO A 48 12.92 -30.86 -29.16
CA PRO A 48 14.36 -30.94 -29.34
C PRO A 48 15.10 -29.77 -28.65
N ALA A 49 16.34 -30.02 -28.20
CA ALA A 49 17.21 -28.97 -27.66
C ALA A 49 17.74 -28.04 -28.77
N GLN A 50 17.95 -28.57 -29.97
CA GLN A 50 18.39 -27.78 -31.11
C GLN A 50 17.22 -27.00 -31.73
N LYS A 51 17.38 -25.67 -31.77
CA LYS A 51 16.45 -24.72 -32.38
C LYS A 51 17.07 -24.14 -33.66
N ASP A 52 16.31 -24.10 -34.74
CA ASP A 52 16.68 -23.33 -35.92
C ASP A 52 16.34 -21.85 -35.70
N ASN A 53 17.22 -20.96 -36.15
CA ASN A 53 16.97 -19.51 -36.12
C ASN A 53 16.01 -19.09 -37.26
N GLN A 54 15.84 -19.92 -38.29
CA GLN A 54 14.88 -19.67 -39.36
C GLN A 54 13.47 -20.11 -38.96
N ARG A 55 12.51 -19.21 -39.18
CA ARG A 55 11.09 -19.48 -38.95
C ARG A 55 10.48 -20.25 -40.12
N ALA A 56 9.57 -21.17 -39.81
CA ALA A 56 8.82 -21.92 -40.81
C ALA A 56 7.65 -21.07 -41.33
N SER A 57 7.71 -20.67 -42.60
CA SER A 57 6.61 -20.03 -43.33
C SER A 57 5.71 -21.02 -44.08
N GLU A 58 6.18 -22.24 -44.28
CA GLU A 58 5.49 -23.32 -45.00
C GLU A 58 5.58 -24.62 -44.22
N LEU A 59 4.60 -25.51 -44.46
CA LEU A 59 4.56 -26.83 -43.83
C LEU A 59 5.21 -27.88 -44.75
N PRO A 60 6.02 -28.80 -44.20
CA PRO A 60 6.54 -29.92 -44.96
C PRO A 60 5.40 -30.82 -45.46
N ASP A 61 5.70 -31.61 -46.49
CA ASP A 61 4.75 -32.61 -47.00
C ASP A 61 4.52 -33.73 -45.98
N GLY A 62 3.29 -34.27 -45.96
CA GLY A 62 2.91 -35.40 -45.12
C GLY A 62 2.48 -35.04 -43.68
N ASP A 63 2.64 -36.03 -42.79
CA ASP A 63 2.26 -35.93 -41.38
C ASP A 63 3.21 -34.98 -40.63
N LEU A 64 2.64 -34.13 -39.77
CA LEU A 64 3.40 -33.08 -39.09
C LEU A 64 3.85 -33.53 -37.69
N SER A 65 5.11 -33.22 -37.36
CA SER A 65 5.62 -33.32 -35.98
C SER A 65 5.64 -31.93 -35.36
N LEU A 66 4.93 -31.75 -34.25
CA LEU A 66 4.86 -30.48 -33.51
C LEU A 66 5.47 -30.67 -32.12
N CYS A 67 6.01 -29.61 -31.53
CA CYS A 67 6.44 -29.61 -30.13
C CYS A 67 5.98 -28.35 -29.40
N THR A 68 5.98 -28.41 -28.07
CA THR A 68 5.48 -27.34 -27.18
C THR A 68 6.52 -27.01 -26.11
N PRO A 69 7.66 -26.41 -26.47
CA PRO A 69 8.83 -26.33 -25.60
C PRO A 69 8.56 -25.60 -24.28
N LYS A 70 7.77 -24.52 -24.31
CA LYS A 70 7.40 -23.77 -23.11
C LYS A 70 6.49 -24.55 -22.16
N LEU A 71 5.51 -25.27 -22.71
CA LEU A 71 4.66 -26.15 -21.91
C LEU A 71 5.49 -27.31 -21.34
N ASP A 72 6.41 -27.88 -22.12
CA ASP A 72 7.29 -28.96 -21.66
C ASP A 72 8.16 -28.50 -20.49
N ALA A 73 8.72 -27.29 -20.56
CA ALA A 73 9.46 -26.68 -19.46
C ALA A 73 8.61 -26.54 -18.19
N VAL A 74 7.37 -26.07 -18.33
CA VAL A 74 6.42 -25.94 -17.21
C VAL A 74 6.04 -27.31 -16.64
N LEU A 75 5.81 -28.32 -17.48
CA LEU A 75 5.50 -29.67 -17.02
C LEU A 75 6.70 -30.32 -16.32
N ASN A 76 7.92 -30.08 -16.81
CA ASN A 76 9.15 -30.53 -16.15
C ASN A 76 9.32 -29.92 -14.76
N TYR A 77 8.91 -28.66 -14.56
CA TYR A 77 8.89 -28.02 -13.24
C TYR A 77 7.96 -28.73 -12.22
N PHE A 78 6.91 -29.40 -12.69
CA PHE A 78 6.06 -30.23 -11.83
C PHE A 78 6.66 -31.61 -11.52
N GLU A 79 7.74 -32.00 -12.20
CA GLU A 79 8.38 -33.32 -12.12
C GLU A 79 7.33 -34.45 -12.23
N ALA A 80 7.35 -35.42 -11.30
CA ALA A 80 6.40 -36.52 -11.24
C ALA A 80 4.99 -36.12 -10.74
N LYS A 81 4.79 -34.86 -10.31
CA LYS A 81 3.54 -34.39 -9.68
C LYS A 81 2.82 -33.39 -10.58
N LEU A 82 2.41 -33.85 -11.75
CA LEU A 82 1.70 -33.07 -12.77
C LEU A 82 0.44 -32.36 -12.23
N PRO A 83 -0.02 -31.28 -12.89
CA PRO A 83 -1.26 -30.62 -12.54
C PRO A 83 -2.46 -31.56 -12.76
N SER A 84 -3.42 -31.53 -11.83
CA SER A 84 -4.67 -32.30 -11.97
C SER A 84 -5.61 -31.69 -13.01
N ALA A 85 -5.52 -30.38 -13.20
CA ALA A 85 -6.28 -29.64 -14.21
C ALA A 85 -5.45 -28.52 -14.83
N ALA A 86 -5.81 -28.13 -16.05
CA ALA A 86 -5.23 -26.98 -16.74
C ALA A 86 -6.32 -26.09 -17.36
N LEU A 87 -6.14 -24.77 -17.27
CA LEU A 87 -6.89 -23.76 -18.00
C LEU A 87 -5.96 -23.13 -19.05
N LEU A 88 -6.35 -23.27 -20.31
CA LEU A 88 -5.71 -22.63 -21.45
C LEU A 88 -6.56 -21.46 -21.92
N LEU A 89 -5.98 -20.26 -21.87
CA LEU A 89 -6.57 -19.02 -22.33
C LEU A 89 -6.05 -18.74 -23.74
N GLU A 90 -6.91 -18.89 -24.74
CA GLU A 90 -6.53 -18.83 -26.15
C GLU A 90 -7.22 -17.68 -26.90
N THR A 91 -6.59 -17.27 -27.99
CA THR A 91 -7.18 -16.39 -29.01
C THR A 91 -7.58 -17.23 -30.23
N ARG A 92 -8.65 -16.83 -30.92
CA ARG A 92 -9.15 -17.42 -32.17
C ARG A 92 -9.54 -16.33 -33.17
N ARG A 93 -8.68 -15.33 -33.32
CA ARG A 93 -8.91 -14.21 -34.23
C ARG A 93 -8.64 -14.62 -35.68
N THR A 94 -9.40 -14.05 -36.59
CA THR A 94 -9.26 -14.22 -38.04
C THR A 94 -8.22 -13.25 -38.60
N ILE A 95 -7.04 -13.17 -37.97
CA ILE A 95 -5.88 -12.42 -38.47
C ILE A 95 -4.69 -13.35 -38.68
N ASP A 96 -3.87 -13.10 -39.71
CA ASP A 96 -2.82 -14.03 -40.18
C ASP A 96 -1.76 -14.35 -39.13
N SER A 97 -1.55 -13.47 -38.16
CA SER A 97 -0.58 -13.62 -37.07
C SER A 97 -1.16 -14.24 -35.79
N ASP A 98 -2.43 -14.65 -35.78
CA ASP A 98 -3.06 -15.16 -34.56
C ASP A 98 -2.70 -16.62 -34.28
N PRO A 99 -2.29 -16.99 -33.04
CA PRO A 99 -2.00 -18.38 -32.68
C PRO A 99 -3.27 -19.23 -32.48
N ARG A 100 -4.23 -19.14 -33.41
CA ARG A 100 -5.63 -19.62 -33.27
C ARG A 100 -5.83 -21.12 -33.05
N PHE A 101 -4.80 -21.94 -33.31
CA PHE A 101 -4.84 -23.40 -33.08
C PHE A 101 -3.88 -23.86 -31.98
N ALA A 102 -3.09 -22.95 -31.38
CA ALA A 102 -2.08 -23.31 -30.39
C ALA A 102 -2.69 -24.03 -29.17
N GLY A 103 -3.83 -23.57 -28.68
CA GLY A 103 -4.47 -24.20 -27.53
C GLY A 103 -4.89 -25.66 -27.77
N ALA A 104 -5.25 -26.03 -29.00
CA ALA A 104 -5.57 -27.43 -29.33
C ALA A 104 -4.34 -28.35 -29.24
N VAL A 105 -3.18 -27.87 -29.71
CA VAL A 105 -1.92 -28.61 -29.64
C VAL A 105 -1.45 -28.73 -28.19
N LEU A 106 -1.55 -27.65 -27.41
CA LEU A 106 -1.22 -27.63 -25.99
C LEU A 106 -2.14 -28.55 -25.17
N GLU A 107 -3.45 -28.57 -25.46
CA GLU A 107 -4.39 -29.51 -24.86
C GLU A 107 -4.00 -30.96 -25.15
N ALA A 108 -3.67 -31.28 -26.40
CA ALA A 108 -3.24 -32.62 -26.79
C ALA A 108 -1.97 -33.04 -26.04
N ARG A 109 -1.01 -32.13 -25.88
CA ARG A 109 0.22 -32.37 -25.12
C ARG A 109 -0.06 -32.62 -23.63
N LEU A 110 -0.86 -31.76 -23.00
CA LEU A 110 -1.25 -31.90 -21.59
C LEU A 110 -1.88 -33.27 -21.33
N LYS A 111 -2.82 -33.68 -22.19
CA LYS A 111 -3.47 -34.99 -22.11
C LYS A 111 -2.49 -36.14 -22.32
N ALA A 112 -1.58 -36.02 -23.30
CA ALA A 112 -0.55 -37.03 -23.57
C ALA A 112 0.42 -37.21 -22.38
N LYS A 113 0.70 -36.16 -21.62
CA LYS A 113 1.51 -36.23 -20.40
C LYS A 113 0.71 -36.66 -19.16
N GLY A 114 -0.61 -36.82 -19.26
CA GLY A 114 -1.46 -37.37 -18.19
C GLY A 114 -2.31 -36.37 -17.41
N VAL A 115 -2.42 -35.11 -17.88
CA VAL A 115 -3.34 -34.13 -17.27
C VAL A 115 -4.78 -34.48 -17.65
N GLN A 116 -5.61 -34.77 -16.64
CA GLN A 116 -6.95 -35.32 -16.85
C GLN A 116 -7.96 -34.29 -17.36
N THR A 117 -7.97 -33.10 -16.74
CA THR A 117 -8.94 -32.06 -17.06
C THR A 117 -8.25 -30.88 -17.72
N VAL A 118 -8.56 -30.62 -18.99
CA VAL A 118 -8.07 -29.43 -19.70
C VAL A 118 -9.26 -28.62 -20.18
N ARG A 119 -9.30 -27.34 -19.80
CA ARG A 119 -10.31 -26.37 -20.24
C ARG A 119 -9.65 -25.38 -21.18
N ARG A 120 -10.25 -25.17 -22.35
CA ARG A 120 -9.90 -24.07 -23.25
C ARG A 120 -10.95 -22.99 -23.18
N ARG A 121 -10.51 -21.74 -23.10
CA ARG A 121 -11.38 -20.56 -23.05
C ARG A 121 -10.85 -19.52 -24.00
N VAL A 122 -11.73 -19.04 -24.87
CA VAL A 122 -11.40 -18.07 -25.91
C VAL A 122 -11.68 -16.67 -25.39
N TYR A 123 -10.64 -15.84 -25.24
CA TYR A 123 -10.81 -14.45 -24.79
C TYR A 123 -10.85 -13.44 -25.92
N LEU A 124 -10.36 -13.80 -27.12
CA LEU A 124 -10.46 -13.02 -28.35
C LEU A 124 -10.88 -13.91 -29.52
N GLN A 125 -11.83 -13.46 -30.35
CA GLN A 125 -12.33 -14.24 -31.48
C GLN A 125 -12.65 -13.38 -32.71
N GLY A 126 -12.68 -13.99 -33.90
CA GLY A 126 -13.08 -13.29 -35.12
C GLY A 126 -12.20 -12.07 -35.41
N ALA A 127 -12.81 -10.93 -35.73
CA ALA A 127 -12.08 -9.68 -35.99
C ALA A 127 -11.81 -8.85 -34.72
N GLU A 128 -12.04 -9.39 -33.52
CA GLU A 128 -11.87 -8.63 -32.28
C GLU A 128 -10.41 -8.19 -32.09
N ARG A 129 -10.25 -6.95 -31.63
CA ARG A 129 -8.98 -6.44 -31.11
C ARG A 129 -8.98 -6.49 -29.59
N LEU A 130 -7.77 -6.53 -29.02
CA LEU A 130 -7.58 -6.49 -27.58
C LEU A 130 -7.94 -5.10 -27.05
N GLU A 131 -7.52 -4.08 -27.77
CA GLU A 131 -7.75 -2.66 -27.53
C GLU A 131 -8.90 -2.09 -28.39
N ASN A 132 -9.56 -1.04 -27.88
CA ASN A 132 -10.48 -0.20 -28.63
C ASN A 132 -10.01 1.26 -28.58
N PRO A 133 -9.33 1.77 -29.63
CA PRO A 133 -8.77 3.12 -29.62
C PRO A 133 -9.84 4.24 -29.61
N ASN A 134 -11.10 3.91 -29.94
CA ASN A 134 -12.19 4.87 -29.99
C ASN A 134 -12.91 5.02 -28.64
N GLU A 135 -12.59 4.20 -27.65
CA GLU A 135 -13.13 4.28 -26.28
C GLU A 135 -11.96 4.42 -25.31
N PRO A 136 -11.72 5.63 -24.75
CA PRO A 136 -10.57 5.88 -23.86
C PRO A 136 -10.45 4.89 -22.69
N ARG A 137 -11.56 4.34 -22.19
CA ARG A 137 -11.55 3.35 -21.10
C ARG A 137 -11.09 1.96 -21.53
N ASP A 138 -11.18 1.65 -22.83
CA ASP A 138 -10.84 0.36 -23.42
C ASP A 138 -9.60 0.44 -24.32
N ALA A 139 -8.83 1.53 -24.21
CA ALA A 139 -7.69 1.84 -25.07
C ALA A 139 -6.50 0.87 -24.93
N VAL A 140 -6.42 0.10 -23.83
CA VAL A 140 -5.36 -0.87 -23.56
C VAL A 140 -5.88 -2.30 -23.63
N ILE A 141 -7.00 -2.56 -22.93
CA ILE A 141 -7.73 -3.81 -22.99
C ILE A 141 -9.23 -3.51 -22.89
N ARG A 142 -10.02 -4.14 -23.76
CA ARG A 142 -11.48 -4.04 -23.72
C ARG A 142 -12.02 -4.73 -22.49
N ARG A 143 -12.95 -4.09 -21.77
CA ARG A 143 -13.64 -4.68 -20.61
C ARG A 143 -14.29 -6.03 -20.91
N GLU A 144 -14.88 -6.23 -22.09
CA GLU A 144 -15.47 -7.55 -22.44
C GLU A 144 -14.43 -8.68 -22.55
N VAL A 145 -13.15 -8.35 -22.76
CA VAL A 145 -12.04 -9.32 -22.73
C VAL A 145 -11.67 -9.62 -21.27
N VAL A 146 -11.64 -8.60 -20.41
CA VAL A 146 -11.42 -8.74 -18.96
C VAL A 146 -12.49 -9.65 -18.35
N ASP A 147 -13.77 -9.40 -18.64
CA ASP A 147 -14.91 -10.19 -18.14
C ASP A 147 -14.78 -11.68 -18.54
N ARG A 148 -14.42 -11.95 -19.81
CA ARG A 148 -14.21 -13.32 -20.31
C ARG A 148 -13.04 -14.03 -19.62
N LEU A 149 -11.95 -13.31 -19.35
CA LEU A 149 -10.80 -13.85 -18.63
C LEU A 149 -11.17 -14.15 -17.17
N GLU A 150 -11.84 -13.21 -16.50
CA GLU A 150 -12.29 -13.35 -15.11
C GLU A 150 -13.25 -14.52 -14.95
N ASP A 151 -14.27 -14.63 -15.81
CA ASP A 151 -15.22 -15.75 -15.77
C ASP A 151 -14.52 -17.10 -15.99
N ALA A 152 -13.63 -17.19 -16.97
CA ALA A 152 -12.86 -18.41 -17.24
C ALA A 152 -12.02 -18.87 -16.04
N ILE A 153 -11.35 -17.92 -15.38
CA ILE A 153 -10.50 -18.19 -14.21
C ILE A 153 -11.37 -18.59 -13.02
N ARG A 154 -12.41 -17.81 -12.72
CA ARG A 154 -13.33 -18.05 -11.59
C ARG A 154 -14.05 -19.39 -11.70
N GLU A 155 -14.55 -19.74 -12.88
CA GLU A 155 -15.15 -21.06 -13.15
C GLU A 155 -14.17 -22.21 -12.93
N SER A 156 -12.90 -22.01 -13.30
CA SER A 156 -11.86 -23.03 -13.18
C SER A 156 -11.40 -23.21 -11.75
N LEU A 157 -11.21 -22.12 -11.00
CA LEU A 157 -10.89 -22.15 -9.58
C LEU A 157 -12.01 -22.81 -8.77
N ARG A 158 -13.27 -22.45 -9.02
CA ARG A 158 -14.43 -23.05 -8.34
C ARG A 158 -14.57 -24.54 -8.61
N ALA A 159 -14.38 -24.95 -9.87
CA ALA A 159 -14.58 -26.36 -10.22
C ALA A 159 -13.45 -27.28 -9.76
N VAL A 160 -12.21 -26.77 -9.69
CA VAL A 160 -11.03 -27.58 -9.31
C VAL A 160 -10.76 -27.50 -7.81
N ASN A 161 -11.10 -26.38 -7.17
CA ASN A 161 -10.75 -26.04 -5.79
C ASN A 161 -9.28 -26.40 -5.46
N PRO A 162 -8.30 -25.75 -6.13
CA PRO A 162 -6.91 -26.15 -6.06
C PRO A 162 -6.24 -25.76 -4.74
N SER A 163 -5.40 -26.66 -4.21
CA SER A 163 -4.47 -26.35 -3.11
C SER A 163 -3.20 -25.62 -3.58
N ARG A 164 -2.86 -25.71 -4.87
CA ARG A 164 -1.72 -25.03 -5.50
C ARG A 164 -2.11 -24.57 -6.90
N ILE A 165 -1.82 -23.32 -7.20
CA ILE A 165 -2.11 -22.68 -8.49
C ILE A 165 -0.78 -22.24 -9.09
N VAL A 166 -0.58 -22.58 -10.35
CA VAL A 166 0.61 -22.17 -11.11
C VAL A 166 0.14 -21.40 -12.33
N VAL A 167 0.60 -20.16 -12.46
CA VAL A 167 0.37 -19.30 -13.64
C VAL A 167 1.65 -19.28 -14.46
N ALA A 168 1.59 -19.70 -15.71
CA ALA A 168 2.71 -19.63 -16.64
C ALA A 168 2.52 -18.45 -17.60
N ALA A 169 3.20 -17.34 -17.32
CA ALA A 169 3.11 -16.08 -18.07
C ALA A 169 4.03 -16.08 -19.32
N THR A 170 4.05 -17.17 -20.07
CA THR A 170 5.18 -17.49 -20.98
C THR A 170 4.86 -17.25 -22.46
N GLY A 171 3.58 -17.05 -22.80
CA GLY A 171 3.11 -16.85 -24.17
C GLY A 171 1.92 -15.88 -24.27
N GLY A 172 1.69 -15.33 -25.45
CA GLY A 172 0.54 -14.46 -25.74
C GLY A 172 0.84 -12.97 -25.59
N PHE A 173 -0.19 -12.20 -25.26
CA PHE A 173 -0.05 -10.76 -25.03
C PHE A 173 0.50 -10.50 -23.63
N PRO A 174 1.64 -9.79 -23.47
CA PRO A 174 2.19 -9.49 -22.13
C PRO A 174 1.17 -8.83 -21.20
N VAL A 175 0.38 -7.88 -21.71
CA VAL A 175 -0.68 -7.21 -20.95
C VAL A 175 -1.79 -8.16 -20.46
N VAL A 176 -2.06 -9.25 -21.20
CA VAL A 176 -3.04 -10.27 -20.79
C VAL A 176 -2.43 -11.18 -19.74
N SER A 177 -1.16 -11.58 -19.89
CA SER A 177 -0.47 -12.41 -18.90
C SER A 177 -0.43 -11.75 -17.52
N ASN A 178 -0.10 -10.46 -17.47
CA ASN A 178 -0.09 -9.69 -16.22
C ASN A 178 -1.51 -9.58 -15.61
N LEU A 179 -2.52 -9.33 -16.45
CA LEU A 179 -3.91 -9.28 -15.97
C LEU A 179 -4.39 -10.63 -15.44
N VAL A 180 -4.04 -11.74 -16.09
CA VAL A 180 -4.40 -13.09 -15.67
C VAL A 180 -3.81 -13.39 -14.29
N GLU A 181 -2.57 -13.01 -14.04
CA GLU A 181 -1.96 -13.14 -12.72
C GLU A 181 -2.77 -12.42 -11.64
N GLU A 182 -3.12 -11.15 -11.86
CA GLU A 182 -3.90 -10.35 -10.90
C GLU A 182 -5.30 -10.92 -10.66
N ILE A 183 -5.99 -11.34 -11.71
CA ILE A 183 -7.31 -11.99 -11.59
C ILE A 183 -7.19 -13.29 -10.78
N VAL A 184 -6.15 -14.08 -11.01
CA VAL A 184 -5.91 -15.31 -10.24
C VAL A 184 -5.62 -14.98 -8.79
N GLY A 185 -4.77 -13.99 -8.50
CA GLY A 185 -4.48 -13.54 -7.13
C GLY A 185 -5.74 -13.07 -6.39
N LEU A 186 -6.63 -12.35 -7.07
CA LEU A 186 -7.90 -11.86 -6.52
C LEU A 186 -8.89 -12.98 -6.18
N HIS A 187 -8.99 -14.00 -7.04
CA HIS A 187 -10.00 -15.06 -6.92
C HIS A 187 -9.49 -16.38 -6.34
N ALA A 188 -8.17 -16.49 -6.10
CA ALA A 188 -7.58 -17.68 -5.49
C ALA A 188 -8.14 -17.92 -4.08
N PRO A 189 -8.38 -19.19 -3.70
CA PRO A 189 -8.70 -19.51 -2.32
C PRO A 189 -7.57 -19.03 -1.38
N PRO A 190 -7.87 -18.45 -0.20
CA PRO A 190 -6.83 -17.95 0.72
C PRO A 190 -5.81 -19.02 1.16
N SER A 191 -6.19 -20.30 1.12
CA SER A 191 -5.34 -21.44 1.46
C SER A 191 -4.49 -21.96 0.29
N ALA A 192 -4.69 -21.45 -0.93
CA ALA A 192 -3.99 -21.95 -2.11
C ALA A 192 -2.63 -21.26 -2.25
N ALA A 193 -1.57 -22.05 -2.48
CA ALA A 193 -0.27 -21.50 -2.84
C ALA A 193 -0.29 -21.04 -4.31
N LEU A 194 -0.09 -19.74 -4.55
CA LEU A 194 0.05 -19.18 -5.89
C LEU A 194 1.53 -19.04 -6.27
N GLU A 195 1.87 -19.57 -7.45
CA GLU A 195 3.19 -19.45 -8.05
C GLU A 195 3.08 -18.93 -9.48
N VAL A 196 4.01 -18.05 -9.85
CA VAL A 196 4.10 -17.52 -11.21
C VAL A 196 5.43 -17.97 -11.79
N LEU A 197 5.37 -18.55 -12.99
CA LEU A 197 6.51 -19.09 -13.70
C LEU A 197 6.79 -18.27 -14.96
N GLU A 198 8.06 -17.99 -15.18
CA GLU A 198 8.61 -17.58 -16.47
C GLU A 198 9.34 -18.76 -17.13
N VAL A 199 9.46 -18.75 -18.45
CA VAL A 199 10.20 -19.79 -19.19
C VAL A 199 11.30 -19.12 -19.98
N ALA A 200 12.54 -19.43 -19.60
CA ALA A 200 13.74 -18.97 -20.29
C ALA A 200 13.98 -19.82 -21.56
N ASP A 201 14.28 -19.15 -22.68
CA ASP A 201 14.67 -19.81 -23.93
C ASP A 201 16.06 -20.40 -23.78
N GLY A 202 16.15 -21.74 -23.73
CA GLY A 202 17.42 -22.45 -23.55
C GLY A 202 18.31 -22.45 -24.79
N ALA A 203 17.80 -22.00 -25.95
CA ALA A 203 18.58 -21.95 -27.20
C ALA A 203 19.73 -20.95 -27.15
N GLN A 204 19.70 -19.95 -26.26
CA GLN A 204 20.76 -18.96 -26.09
C GLN A 204 21.86 -19.41 -25.10
N ALA A 205 21.70 -20.55 -24.43
CA ALA A 205 22.73 -21.10 -23.55
C ALA A 205 23.91 -21.69 -24.34
N SER A 206 25.09 -21.76 -23.72
CA SER A 206 26.28 -22.39 -24.29
C SER A 206 26.79 -23.51 -23.38
N PRO A 207 26.59 -24.81 -23.73
CA PRO A 207 25.86 -25.32 -24.91
C PRO A 207 24.34 -25.10 -24.83
N PRO A 208 23.60 -25.16 -25.95
CA PRO A 208 22.14 -25.02 -25.96
C PRO A 208 21.46 -26.05 -25.06
N THR A 209 20.51 -25.59 -24.26
CA THR A 209 19.73 -26.42 -23.33
C THR A 209 18.24 -26.39 -23.68
N PRO A 210 17.44 -27.34 -23.17
CA PRO A 210 15.99 -27.22 -23.21
C PRO A 210 15.50 -25.96 -22.47
N ASP A 211 14.32 -25.47 -22.86
CA ASP A 211 13.66 -24.37 -22.16
C ASP A 211 13.44 -24.72 -20.69
N CYS A 212 13.62 -23.74 -19.81
CA CYS A 212 13.56 -23.95 -18.37
C CYS A 212 12.52 -23.02 -17.74
N ALA A 213 11.57 -23.60 -17.00
CA ALA A 213 10.62 -22.84 -16.21
C ALA A 213 11.26 -22.46 -14.87
N VAL A 214 11.29 -21.15 -14.60
CA VAL A 214 11.83 -20.57 -13.36
C VAL A 214 10.73 -19.87 -12.61
N ARG A 215 10.75 -20.00 -11.28
CA ARG A 215 9.82 -19.27 -10.43
C ARG A 215 10.19 -17.79 -10.47
N ARG A 216 9.22 -16.93 -10.76
CA ARG A 216 9.40 -15.48 -10.61
C ARG A 216 9.50 -15.18 -9.11
N THR A 217 10.71 -14.85 -8.64
CA THR A 217 10.90 -14.39 -7.26
C THR A 217 10.26 -13.03 -7.09
N SER A 218 9.51 -12.88 -5.98
CA SER A 218 8.74 -11.70 -5.61
C SER A 218 9.63 -10.54 -5.15
N VAL A 219 10.59 -10.13 -5.97
CA VAL A 219 11.07 -8.75 -5.89
C VAL A 219 9.94 -7.92 -6.47
N PRO A 220 9.44 -6.88 -5.79
CA PRO A 220 8.43 -6.01 -6.36
C PRO A 220 8.91 -5.57 -7.73
N GLU A 221 8.13 -5.85 -8.78
CA GLU A 221 8.47 -5.33 -10.10
C GLU A 221 8.66 -3.82 -9.96
N PRO A 222 9.66 -3.20 -10.63
CA PRO A 222 9.90 -1.77 -10.48
C PRO A 222 8.62 -0.94 -10.68
N ILE A 223 7.73 -1.38 -11.59
CA ILE A 223 6.43 -0.74 -11.81
C ILE A 223 5.52 -0.77 -10.58
N VAL A 224 5.46 -1.87 -9.83
CA VAL A 224 4.68 -2.00 -8.60
C VAL A 224 5.21 -1.05 -7.54
N SER A 225 6.54 -0.99 -7.39
CA SER A 225 7.20 -0.04 -6.49
C SER A 225 6.86 1.42 -6.83
N PHE A 226 7.00 1.83 -8.10
CA PHE A 226 6.65 3.18 -8.53
C PHE A 226 5.16 3.50 -8.38
N GLN A 227 4.27 2.54 -8.65
CA GLN A 227 2.83 2.70 -8.45
C GLN A 227 2.50 2.88 -6.97
N ALA A 228 3.09 2.07 -6.09
CA ALA A 228 2.94 2.17 -4.64
C ALA A 228 3.44 3.53 -4.13
N ARG A 229 4.67 3.93 -4.46
CA ARG A 229 5.24 5.24 -4.07
C ARG A 229 4.37 6.41 -4.55
N ARG A 230 3.92 6.39 -5.80
CA ARG A 230 3.01 7.41 -6.34
C ARG A 230 1.71 7.47 -5.53
N ARG A 231 1.14 6.31 -5.20
CA ARG A 231 -0.11 6.24 -4.45
C ARG A 231 0.06 6.69 -3.00
N VAL A 232 1.16 6.32 -2.38
CA VAL A 232 1.58 6.74 -1.04
C VAL A 232 1.72 8.26 -0.97
N LEU A 233 2.42 8.88 -1.93
CA LEU A 233 2.53 10.34 -2.02
C LEU A 233 1.14 11.02 -2.09
N GLN A 234 0.23 10.51 -2.93
CA GLN A 234 -1.14 11.04 -3.01
C GLN A 234 -1.91 10.93 -1.69
N LEU A 235 -1.66 9.88 -0.90
CA LEU A 235 -2.34 9.66 0.39
C LEU A 235 -1.75 10.57 1.47
N ILE A 236 -0.44 10.77 1.47
CA ILE A 236 0.27 11.69 2.37
C ILE A 236 -0.13 13.14 2.08
N ASP A 237 -0.24 13.52 0.81
CA ASP A 237 -0.75 14.82 0.38
C ASP A 237 -2.21 15.05 0.83
N LYS A 238 -2.96 13.97 1.08
CA LYS A 238 -4.31 14.03 1.65
C LYS A 238 -4.32 13.87 3.17
N GLY A 239 -3.18 13.88 3.85
CA GLY A 239 -3.11 13.72 5.31
C GLY A 239 -3.48 12.32 5.81
N ASN A 240 -3.43 11.28 4.96
CA ASN A 240 -3.80 9.90 5.30
C ASN A 240 -2.58 8.97 5.38
N PRO A 241 -1.76 9.07 6.45
CA PRO A 241 -0.57 8.24 6.63
C PRO A 241 -0.90 6.76 6.90
N LEU A 242 -2.06 6.45 7.49
CA LEU A 242 -2.47 5.06 7.73
C LEU A 242 -2.81 4.34 6.43
N GLY A 243 -3.56 5.00 5.54
CA GLY A 243 -3.82 4.49 4.20
C GLY A 243 -2.54 4.38 3.38
N ALA A 244 -1.60 5.33 3.54
CA ALA A 244 -0.30 5.27 2.90
C ALA A 244 0.49 4.02 3.36
N TRP A 245 0.47 3.72 4.66
CA TRP A 245 1.11 2.52 5.19
C TRP A 245 0.51 1.23 4.65
N ALA A 246 -0.82 1.12 4.54
CA ALA A 246 -1.46 -0.06 3.96
C ALA A 246 -1.02 -0.36 2.51
N VAL A 247 -0.55 0.66 1.77
CA VAL A 247 0.02 0.49 0.42
C VAL A 247 1.50 0.12 0.47
N ALA A 248 2.24 0.63 1.46
CA ALA A 248 3.69 0.44 1.59
C ALA A 248 4.07 -0.87 2.32
N GLU A 249 3.26 -1.33 3.27
CA GLU A 249 3.51 -2.49 4.13
C GLU A 249 3.86 -3.76 3.34
N PRO A 250 3.15 -4.13 2.25
CA PRO A 250 3.49 -5.34 1.49
C PRO A 250 4.90 -5.33 0.88
N LEU A 251 5.49 -4.15 0.72
CA LEU A 251 6.83 -3.96 0.16
C LEU A 251 7.91 -3.83 1.25
N HIS A 252 7.52 -3.69 2.53
CA HIS A 252 8.43 -3.30 3.60
C HIS A 252 9.52 -4.34 3.92
N SER A 253 9.26 -5.63 3.63
CA SER A 253 10.24 -6.70 3.83
C SER A 253 11.35 -6.73 2.77
N ASP A 254 11.19 -6.02 1.64
CA ASP A 254 12.20 -5.96 0.58
C ASP A 254 13.27 -4.91 0.95
N GLU A 255 14.55 -5.30 0.92
CA GLU A 255 15.66 -4.41 1.30
C GLU A 255 15.75 -3.15 0.44
N THR A 256 15.44 -3.25 -0.86
CA THR A 256 15.47 -2.13 -1.81
C THR A 256 14.34 -1.15 -1.55
N GLU A 257 13.18 -1.66 -1.11
CA GLU A 257 12.00 -0.85 -0.79
C GLU A 257 12.00 -0.33 0.65
N ARG A 258 12.74 -0.98 1.56
CA ARG A 258 12.76 -0.64 2.99
C ARG A 258 13.14 0.82 3.26
N GLU A 259 14.02 1.38 2.42
CA GLU A 259 14.53 2.75 2.59
C GLU A 259 13.44 3.83 2.56
N TRP A 260 12.45 3.71 1.67
CA TRP A 260 11.35 4.68 1.64
C TRP A 260 10.14 4.20 2.46
N THR A 261 9.90 2.89 2.55
CA THR A 261 8.75 2.36 3.31
C THR A 261 8.88 2.61 4.81
N LYS A 262 10.10 2.59 5.39
CA LYS A 262 10.34 2.93 6.81
C LYS A 262 9.86 4.34 7.17
N VAL A 263 9.99 5.29 6.25
CA VAL A 263 9.48 6.66 6.45
C VAL A 263 7.96 6.66 6.61
N ILE A 264 7.27 5.79 5.88
CA ILE A 264 5.81 5.66 5.92
C ILE A 264 5.36 4.94 7.19
N GLU A 265 6.11 3.93 7.62
CA GLU A 265 5.91 3.30 8.93
C GLU A 265 5.98 4.35 10.05
N TRP A 266 7.01 5.21 10.06
CA TRP A 266 7.16 6.25 11.08
C TRP A 266 5.97 7.21 11.10
N LEU A 267 5.45 7.61 9.93
CA LEU A 267 4.25 8.43 9.83
C LEU A 267 3.00 7.71 10.34
N ALA A 268 2.87 6.41 10.07
CA ALA A 268 1.75 5.61 10.55
C ALA A 268 1.79 5.41 12.07
N CYS A 269 2.96 5.12 12.64
CA CYS A 269 3.18 5.11 14.08
C CYS A 269 2.84 6.47 14.70
N PHE A 270 3.30 7.56 14.08
CA PHE A 270 3.01 8.91 14.54
C PHE A 270 1.51 9.21 14.55
N ALA A 271 0.80 8.92 13.46
CA ALA A 271 -0.63 9.16 13.34
C ALA A 271 -1.47 8.33 14.32
N SER A 272 -1.06 7.08 14.56
CA SER A 272 -1.69 6.18 15.54
C SER A 272 -1.27 6.48 16.99
N SER A 273 -0.40 7.46 17.22
CA SER A 273 0.22 7.72 18.53
C SER A 273 0.90 6.49 19.16
N LEU A 274 1.46 5.62 18.32
CA LEU A 274 2.31 4.50 18.73
C LEU A 274 3.73 4.99 19.02
N PRO A 275 4.54 4.20 19.75
CA PRO A 275 5.98 4.46 19.88
C PRO A 275 6.62 4.65 18.51
N ILE A 276 7.36 5.75 18.35
CA ILE A 276 8.11 6.03 17.12
C ILE A 276 9.40 5.19 17.14
N PRO A 277 9.75 4.49 16.05
CA PRO A 277 11.01 3.75 15.97
C PRO A 277 12.24 4.61 16.29
N GLU A 278 13.25 4.01 16.91
CA GLU A 278 14.43 4.75 17.40
C GLU A 278 15.20 5.41 16.25
N GLU A 279 15.28 4.70 15.12
CA GLU A 279 15.90 5.10 13.85
C GLU A 279 15.20 6.26 13.15
N CYS A 280 14.01 6.67 13.59
CA CYS A 280 13.33 7.82 13.03
C CYS A 280 14.14 9.10 13.31
N ASP A 281 14.58 9.73 12.23
CA ASP A 281 15.39 10.94 12.20
C ASP A 281 14.58 12.19 11.77
N ILE A 282 13.28 12.05 11.49
CA ILE A 282 12.40 13.19 11.22
C ILE A 282 12.09 13.90 12.54
N ALA A 283 12.81 14.99 12.80
CA ALA A 283 12.82 15.72 14.06
C ALA A 283 11.42 16.08 14.58
N VAL A 284 10.51 16.50 13.69
CA VAL A 284 9.17 16.96 14.10
C VAL A 284 8.29 15.83 14.65
N LEU A 285 8.50 14.58 14.21
CA LEU A 285 7.77 13.40 14.72
C LEU A 285 8.20 13.06 16.16
N LYS A 286 9.44 13.40 16.52
CA LYS A 286 10.04 13.21 17.85
C LYS A 286 10.17 14.53 18.63
N HIS A 287 9.49 15.59 18.19
CA HIS A 287 9.64 16.93 18.76
C HIS A 287 9.40 16.91 20.28
N PRO A 288 10.24 17.52 21.13
CA PRO A 288 10.16 17.37 22.59
C PRO A 288 8.82 17.84 23.18
N LYS A 289 8.25 18.92 22.62
CA LYS A 289 6.94 19.46 23.03
C LYS A 289 5.80 18.58 22.52
N MET A 290 4.94 18.15 23.44
CA MET A 290 3.77 17.32 23.13
C MET A 290 2.77 18.05 22.24
N ALA A 291 2.57 19.35 22.46
CA ALA A 291 1.61 20.17 21.74
C ALA A 291 1.95 20.28 20.25
N VAL A 292 3.23 20.35 19.88
CA VAL A 292 3.66 20.37 18.48
C VAL A 292 3.24 19.10 17.74
N ARG A 293 3.49 17.94 18.36
CA ARG A 293 3.10 16.64 17.80
C ARG A 293 1.58 16.52 17.71
N ALA A 294 0.85 16.96 18.73
CA ALA A 294 -0.61 16.94 18.73
C ALA A 294 -1.19 17.86 17.64
N ALA A 295 -0.67 19.08 17.49
CA ALA A 295 -1.12 20.03 16.46
C ALA A 295 -0.95 19.47 15.04
N LEU A 296 0.19 18.82 14.77
CA LEU A 296 0.42 18.16 13.48
C LEU A 296 -0.56 17.02 13.20
N ARG A 297 -0.92 16.22 14.21
CA ARG A 297 -1.93 15.17 14.05
C ARG A 297 -3.31 15.75 13.73
N VAL A 298 -3.66 16.89 14.34
CA VAL A 298 -4.91 17.59 14.02
C VAL A 298 -4.89 18.07 12.58
N GLU A 299 -3.81 18.72 12.14
CA GLU A 299 -3.67 19.19 10.76
C GLU A 299 -3.81 18.05 9.74
N LEU A 300 -3.11 16.94 9.97
CA LEU A 300 -3.20 15.76 9.11
C LEU A 300 -4.62 15.18 9.08
N ALA A 301 -5.30 15.10 10.23
CA ALA A 301 -6.68 14.61 10.31
C ALA A 301 -7.66 15.53 9.56
N LEU A 302 -7.53 16.85 9.69
CA LEU A 302 -8.34 17.81 8.95
C LEU A 302 -8.12 17.71 7.44
N ARG A 303 -6.86 17.58 7.01
CA ARG A 303 -6.49 17.38 5.60
C ARG A 303 -7.07 16.09 5.02
N ALA A 304 -7.20 15.05 5.85
CA ALA A 304 -7.84 13.79 5.50
C ALA A 304 -9.38 13.83 5.53
N GLY A 305 -9.98 14.91 6.02
CA GLY A 305 -11.42 15.00 6.27
C GLY A 305 -11.91 14.15 7.44
N ASP A 306 -11.00 13.67 8.31
CA ASP A 306 -11.29 12.87 9.49
C ASP A 306 -11.67 13.79 10.67
N ILE A 307 -12.90 14.30 10.62
CA ILE A 307 -13.44 15.24 11.61
C ILE A 307 -13.43 14.67 13.03
N PRO A 308 -13.86 13.41 13.31
CA PRO A 308 -13.80 12.88 14.66
C PRO A 308 -12.38 12.88 15.21
N ARG A 309 -11.39 12.39 14.46
CA ARG A 309 -9.99 12.40 14.90
C ARG A 309 -9.46 13.82 15.11
N ALA A 310 -9.82 14.77 14.24
CA ALA A 310 -9.44 16.18 14.41
C ALA A 310 -10.03 16.81 15.68
N VAL A 311 -11.31 16.50 16.01
CA VAL A 311 -11.94 16.96 17.26
C VAL A 311 -11.20 16.43 18.48
N HIS A 312 -10.94 15.13 18.52
CA HIS A 312 -10.18 14.50 19.60
C HIS A 312 -8.78 15.09 19.70
N GLY A 313 -8.09 15.24 18.57
CA GLY A 313 -6.76 15.81 18.51
C GLY A 313 -6.70 17.26 18.98
N THR A 314 -7.74 18.05 18.73
CA THR A 314 -7.80 19.46 19.18
C THR A 314 -7.84 19.56 20.71
N VAL A 315 -8.60 18.66 21.36
CA VAL A 315 -8.59 18.55 22.83
C VAL A 315 -7.24 18.04 23.33
N ALA A 316 -6.66 17.03 22.67
CA ALA A 316 -5.34 16.51 23.02
C ALA A 316 -4.22 17.55 22.85
N PHE A 317 -4.32 18.43 21.86
CA PHE A 317 -3.42 19.58 21.69
C PHE A 317 -3.48 20.52 22.89
N TYR A 318 -4.69 20.85 23.33
CA TYR A 318 -4.90 21.67 24.53
C TYR A 318 -4.30 21.03 25.79
N GLU A 319 -4.60 19.75 26.04
CA GLU A 319 -4.04 19.01 27.18
C GLU A 319 -2.51 18.99 27.10
N SER A 320 -1.97 18.74 25.91
CA SER A 320 -0.53 18.75 25.66
C SER A 320 0.12 20.12 25.91
N ALA A 321 -0.52 21.22 25.50
CA ALA A 321 -0.02 22.58 25.70
C ALA A 321 0.02 22.94 27.20
N LEU A 322 -0.99 22.53 27.98
CA LEU A 322 -0.96 22.68 29.44
C LEU A 322 0.21 21.93 30.06
N TRP A 323 0.39 20.67 29.66
CA TRP A 323 1.47 19.83 30.17
C TRP A 323 2.85 20.35 29.77
N ASP A 324 3.03 20.85 28.55
CA ASP A 324 4.31 21.43 28.11
C ASP A 324 4.70 22.64 28.97
N HIS A 325 3.76 23.54 29.28
CA HIS A 325 4.02 24.66 30.19
C HIS A 325 4.21 24.23 31.65
N LEU A 326 3.51 23.18 32.09
CA LEU A 326 3.67 22.64 33.44
C LEU A 326 5.06 22.01 33.62
N LEU A 327 5.51 21.20 32.65
CA LEU A 327 6.78 20.47 32.72
C LEU A 327 8.01 21.37 32.47
N GLU A 328 7.83 22.59 31.99
CA GLU A 328 8.88 23.62 32.04
C GLU A 328 9.23 24.02 33.48
N ARG A 329 8.27 23.92 34.40
CA ARG A 329 8.36 24.43 35.78
C ARG A 329 8.37 23.31 36.83
N PHE A 330 7.95 22.12 36.45
CA PHE A 330 7.84 20.95 37.32
C PHE A 330 8.44 19.70 36.68
N GLU A 331 8.78 18.73 37.52
CA GLU A 331 9.22 17.39 37.14
C GLU A 331 8.25 16.36 37.71
N ARG A 332 7.99 15.31 36.93
CA ARG A 332 7.22 14.16 37.42
C ARG A 332 8.10 13.34 38.35
N THR A 333 7.59 13.03 39.54
CA THR A 333 8.29 12.17 40.50
C THR A 333 8.18 10.67 40.17
N GLY A 334 7.33 10.31 39.21
CA GLY A 334 6.97 8.92 38.90
C GLY A 334 5.92 8.31 39.84
N LYS A 335 5.55 9.02 40.92
CA LYS A 335 4.49 8.60 41.85
C LYS A 335 3.14 9.15 41.42
N LYS A 336 2.07 8.43 41.75
CA LYS A 336 0.69 8.88 41.58
C LYS A 336 -0.03 8.95 42.92
N GLN A 337 -0.87 9.96 43.08
CA GLN A 337 -1.77 10.11 44.22
C GLN A 337 -3.15 10.57 43.71
N ARG A 338 -4.21 9.88 44.15
CA ARG A 338 -5.58 10.08 43.63
C ARG A 338 -5.67 9.99 42.10
N GLY A 339 -4.83 9.16 41.48
CA GLY A 339 -4.74 8.98 40.02
C GLY A 339 -3.96 10.07 39.27
N LEU A 340 -3.53 11.13 39.95
CA LEU A 340 -2.77 12.25 39.38
C LEU A 340 -1.26 12.07 39.60
N ASP A 341 -0.46 12.61 38.69
CA ASP A 341 1.00 12.62 38.85
C ASP A 341 1.41 13.57 39.98
N VAL A 342 2.30 13.09 40.84
CA VAL A 342 2.94 13.91 41.88
C VAL A 342 4.12 14.66 41.26
N LEU A 343 4.11 15.98 41.42
CA LEU A 343 5.02 16.91 40.76
C LEU A 343 5.98 17.57 41.75
N CYS A 344 7.26 17.56 41.41
CA CYS A 344 8.28 18.35 42.11
C CYS A 344 8.52 19.66 41.35
N ARG A 345 8.64 20.78 42.05
CA ARG A 345 8.96 22.07 41.43
C ARG A 345 10.44 22.08 41.03
N LYS A 346 10.74 22.53 39.82
CA LYS A 346 12.12 22.75 39.37
C LYS A 346 12.76 23.90 40.12
N GLU A 347 14.09 23.84 40.27
CA GLU A 347 14.86 24.94 40.83
C GLU A 347 14.62 26.24 40.03
N GLY A 348 14.48 27.37 40.72
CA GLY A 348 14.19 28.67 40.10
C GLY A 348 12.75 28.89 39.60
N ALA A 349 11.88 27.87 39.53
CA ALA A 349 10.48 28.06 39.11
C ALA A 349 9.64 28.80 40.17
N LYS A 350 8.68 29.64 39.76
CA LYS A 350 7.78 30.37 40.66
C LYS A 350 7.00 29.40 41.58
N VAL A 351 6.92 29.68 42.87
CA VAL A 351 6.12 28.87 43.80
C VAL A 351 4.62 29.17 43.57
N PRO A 352 3.74 28.15 43.41
CA PRO A 352 2.31 28.38 43.40
C PRO A 352 1.85 28.83 44.78
N GLU A 353 1.33 30.05 44.90
CA GLU A 353 0.93 30.62 46.19
C GLU A 353 -0.45 31.27 46.12
N GLY A 354 -1.15 31.23 47.25
CA GLY A 354 -2.39 31.97 47.48
C GLY A 354 -3.67 31.22 47.08
N LYS A 355 -4.79 31.75 47.61
CA LYS A 355 -6.14 31.15 47.56
C LYS A 355 -6.71 30.91 46.16
N LYS A 356 -6.08 31.46 45.12
CA LYS A 356 -6.51 31.32 43.72
C LYS A 356 -5.67 30.31 42.93
N LEU A 357 -4.56 29.83 43.49
CA LEU A 357 -3.69 28.82 42.87
C LEU A 357 -3.67 27.52 43.68
N LEU A 358 -3.73 27.60 45.01
CA LEU A 358 -3.72 26.45 45.91
C LEU A 358 -5.12 26.09 46.41
N ARG A 359 -5.48 24.81 46.26
CA ARG A 359 -6.70 24.21 46.80
C ARG A 359 -6.72 24.21 48.32
N ASN A 360 -5.56 23.99 48.95
CA ASN A 360 -5.41 23.99 50.40
C ASN A 360 -5.75 25.35 51.02
N ASP A 361 -5.56 26.45 50.27
CA ASP A 361 -5.73 27.83 50.75
C ASP A 361 -7.11 28.42 50.40
N ALA A 362 -7.90 27.73 49.56
CA ALA A 362 -9.20 28.17 49.11
C ALA A 362 -10.30 27.90 50.17
N THR A 363 -11.17 28.88 50.39
CA THR A 363 -12.14 28.88 51.49
C THR A 363 -13.49 28.26 51.16
N ASP A 364 -13.90 28.27 49.90
CA ASP A 364 -15.15 27.65 49.43
C ASP A 364 -14.88 26.61 48.33
N GLU A 365 -15.84 25.68 48.15
CA GLU A 365 -15.69 24.52 47.27
C GLU A 365 -15.63 24.88 45.78
N GLU A 366 -16.28 25.97 45.37
CA GLU A 366 -16.23 26.45 43.99
C GLU A 366 -14.85 27.03 43.65
N ASP A 367 -14.28 27.82 44.57
CA ASP A 367 -12.93 28.34 44.44
C ASP A 367 -11.89 27.21 44.45
N LYS A 368 -12.07 26.17 45.29
CA LYS A 368 -11.20 24.98 45.31
C LYS A 368 -11.18 24.26 43.98
N ARG A 369 -12.35 24.01 43.36
CA ARG A 369 -12.41 23.32 42.05
C ARG A 369 -11.62 24.05 40.97
N ASN A 370 -11.66 25.38 41.01
CA ASN A 370 -10.95 26.24 40.07
C ASN A 370 -9.46 26.45 40.40
N CYS A 371 -8.95 25.98 41.54
CA CYS A 371 -7.53 26.04 41.87
C CYS A 371 -6.75 24.91 41.18
N PRO A 372 -5.70 25.22 40.42
CA PRO A 372 -4.94 24.23 39.64
C PRO A 372 -4.01 23.35 40.48
N PHE A 373 -3.59 23.79 41.67
CA PHE A 373 -2.61 23.07 42.47
C PHE A 373 -3.14 22.66 43.83
N GLU A 374 -2.69 21.53 44.33
CA GLU A 374 -2.77 21.16 45.74
C GLU A 374 -1.36 20.84 46.23
N ARG A 375 -0.93 21.47 47.31
CA ARG A 375 0.37 21.22 47.93
C ARG A 375 0.23 20.09 48.94
N LEU A 376 1.12 19.12 48.85
CA LEU A 376 1.22 17.97 49.75
C LEU A 376 2.17 18.29 50.91
N ASP A 377 2.10 17.49 51.98
CA ASP A 377 2.87 17.72 53.22
C ASP A 377 4.39 17.64 53.01
N ASP A 378 4.84 16.88 52.00
CA ASP A 378 6.23 16.73 51.61
C ASP A 378 6.74 17.88 50.70
N GLY A 379 5.89 18.88 50.43
CA GLY A 379 6.21 20.03 49.58
C GLY A 379 6.07 19.76 48.07
N THR A 380 5.61 18.59 47.66
CA THR A 380 5.24 18.28 46.27
C THR A 380 3.83 18.77 45.93
N TYR A 381 3.45 18.70 44.65
CA TYR A 381 2.19 19.26 44.15
C TYR A 381 1.41 18.24 43.31
N LEU A 382 0.08 18.30 43.38
CA LEU A 382 -0.81 17.74 42.38
C LEU A 382 -1.34 18.85 41.47
N PHE A 383 -1.52 18.55 40.18
CA PHE A 383 -2.12 19.45 39.21
C PHE A 383 -3.52 18.97 38.81
N PHE A 384 -4.48 19.90 38.78
CA PHE A 384 -5.87 19.65 38.41
C PHE A 384 -6.24 20.47 37.17
N GLU A 385 -6.60 19.77 36.10
CA GLU A 385 -7.00 20.39 34.83
C GLU A 385 -8.25 21.27 34.94
N ASP A 386 -9.14 21.01 35.89
CA ASP A 386 -10.30 21.88 36.16
C ASP A 386 -9.88 23.31 36.51
N GLY A 387 -8.67 23.47 37.08
CA GLY A 387 -8.07 24.78 37.39
C GLY A 387 -7.25 25.38 36.24
N ALA A 388 -7.26 24.79 35.05
CA ALA A 388 -6.42 25.20 33.91
C ALA A 388 -6.57 26.67 33.54
N GLY A 389 -7.78 27.23 33.68
CA GLY A 389 -8.02 28.66 33.44
C GLY A 389 -7.21 29.57 34.37
N ARG A 390 -7.15 29.25 35.67
CA ARG A 390 -6.35 30.02 36.64
C ARG A 390 -4.86 29.74 36.48
N PHE A 391 -4.49 28.50 36.14
CA PHE A 391 -3.11 28.16 35.80
C PHE A 391 -2.59 29.02 34.65
N ALA A 392 -3.30 29.05 33.51
CA ALA A 392 -2.91 29.84 32.35
C ALA A 392 -2.86 31.34 32.66
N GLN A 393 -3.91 31.87 33.31
CA GLN A 393 -4.03 33.31 33.56
C GLN A 393 -3.09 33.84 34.64
N ARG A 394 -2.88 33.11 35.74
CA ARG A 394 -2.25 33.64 36.97
C ARG A 394 -0.91 33.02 37.31
N TYR A 395 -0.64 31.80 36.84
CA TYR A 395 0.61 31.12 37.14
C TYR A 395 1.57 31.17 35.95
N VAL A 396 1.10 30.79 34.77
CA VAL A 396 1.86 30.92 33.51
C VAL A 396 1.81 32.37 33.00
N GLU A 397 0.71 33.08 33.27
CA GLU A 397 0.45 34.45 32.80
C GLU A 397 0.38 34.56 31.27
N SER A 398 -0.01 33.47 30.59
CA SER A 398 -0.18 33.39 29.14
C SER A 398 -1.60 33.74 28.71
N LYS A 399 -1.73 34.81 27.89
CA LYS A 399 -3.01 35.20 27.28
C LYS A 399 -3.46 34.21 26.19
N PRO A 400 -2.59 33.73 25.27
CA PRO A 400 -2.95 32.71 24.29
C PRO A 400 -3.44 31.41 24.94
N LEU A 401 -2.72 30.87 25.93
CA LEU A 401 -3.12 29.64 26.61
C LEU A 401 -4.46 29.79 27.33
N LYS A 402 -4.72 30.95 27.96
CA LYS A 402 -6.02 31.23 28.57
C LYS A 402 -7.14 31.27 27.54
N LYS A 403 -6.93 31.92 26.39
CA LYS A 403 -7.90 31.94 25.29
C LYS A 403 -8.17 30.54 24.74
N LEU A 404 -7.14 29.69 24.66
CA LEU A 404 -7.28 28.29 24.26
C LEU A 404 -8.15 27.51 25.26
N VAL A 405 -7.91 27.65 26.57
CA VAL A 405 -8.74 27.03 27.62
C VAL A 405 -10.20 27.43 27.45
N ASP A 406 -10.48 28.72 27.23
CA ASP A 406 -11.84 29.24 27.08
C ASP A 406 -12.53 28.76 25.81
N ALA A 407 -11.79 28.67 24.70
CA ALA A 407 -12.31 28.13 23.44
C ALA A 407 -12.65 26.65 23.57
N ILE A 408 -11.75 25.85 24.15
CA ILE A 408 -11.95 24.41 24.37
C ILE A 408 -13.13 24.16 25.30
N GLY A 409 -13.32 24.96 26.35
CA GLY A 409 -14.46 24.84 27.26
C GLY A 409 -15.82 24.85 26.55
N LYS A 410 -15.94 25.56 25.41
CA LYS A 410 -17.16 25.62 24.60
C LYS A 410 -17.41 24.36 23.78
N VAL A 411 -16.36 23.62 23.41
CA VAL A 411 -16.43 22.50 22.48
C VAL A 411 -16.02 21.16 23.08
N LYS A 412 -15.59 21.11 24.35
CA LYS A 412 -15.08 19.89 25.00
C LYS A 412 -16.08 18.73 24.95
N HIS A 413 -17.38 19.02 25.00
CA HIS A 413 -18.46 18.03 24.89
C HIS A 413 -18.51 17.36 23.51
N LEU A 414 -18.07 18.03 22.44
CA LEU A 414 -18.07 17.47 21.09
C LEU A 414 -17.22 16.22 20.97
N ARG A 415 -16.17 16.08 21.78
CA ARG A 415 -15.37 14.85 21.85
C ARG A 415 -16.25 13.64 22.14
N ASN A 416 -17.20 13.77 23.06
CA ASN A 416 -18.12 12.70 23.38
C ASN A 416 -19.18 12.54 22.28
N ASP A 417 -19.68 13.65 21.73
CA ASP A 417 -20.72 13.62 20.68
C ASP A 417 -20.24 12.91 19.42
N VAL A 418 -19.03 13.22 18.93
CA VAL A 418 -18.48 12.59 17.71
C VAL A 418 -17.94 11.19 17.95
N ALA A 419 -17.62 10.82 19.20
CA ALA A 419 -17.14 9.49 19.56
C ALA A 419 -18.26 8.47 19.79
N HIS A 420 -19.40 8.91 20.33
CA HIS A 420 -20.46 8.02 20.80
C HIS A 420 -21.67 7.96 19.87
N ASN A 421 -21.83 8.92 18.95
CA ASN A 421 -22.90 8.91 17.96
C ASN A 421 -22.43 8.34 16.63
N GLU A 422 -23.38 7.90 15.81
CA GLU A 422 -23.12 7.50 14.43
C GLU A 422 -22.63 8.72 13.61
N PRO A 423 -21.53 8.61 12.85
CA PRO A 423 -20.97 9.72 12.10
C PRO A 423 -21.80 10.03 10.85
N THR A 424 -22.78 10.93 10.98
CA THR A 424 -23.57 11.43 9.84
C THR A 424 -22.95 12.69 9.21
N PRO A 425 -23.21 12.98 7.92
CA PRO A 425 -22.75 14.21 7.27
C PRO A 425 -23.15 15.48 8.04
N GLU A 426 -24.36 15.52 8.59
CA GLU A 426 -24.90 16.65 9.36
C GLU A 426 -24.15 16.82 10.67
N LEU A 427 -23.83 15.72 11.37
CA LEU A 427 -23.04 15.76 12.60
C LEU A 427 -21.62 16.25 12.32
N MET A 428 -20.98 15.76 11.26
CA MET A 428 -19.63 16.18 10.87
C MET A 428 -19.59 17.67 10.49
N LYS A 429 -20.61 18.14 9.76
CA LYS A 429 -20.76 19.56 9.42
C LYS A 429 -20.96 20.41 10.68
N SER A 430 -21.87 20.02 11.57
CA SER A 430 -22.12 20.74 12.82
C SER A 430 -20.89 20.79 13.74
N ALA A 431 -20.14 19.69 13.83
CA ALA A 431 -18.89 19.65 14.60
C ALA A 431 -17.84 20.60 14.02
N ARG A 432 -17.72 20.65 12.69
CA ARG A 432 -16.84 21.59 11.98
C ARG A 432 -17.22 23.04 12.27
N GLU A 433 -18.48 23.41 12.09
CA GLU A 433 -18.98 24.77 12.33
C GLU A 433 -18.72 25.20 13.77
N LYS A 434 -19.01 24.35 14.76
CA LYS A 434 -18.73 24.68 16.18
C LYS A 434 -17.25 24.88 16.48
N MET A 435 -16.35 24.12 15.83
CA MET A 435 -14.90 24.30 16.00
C MET A 435 -14.39 25.60 15.34
N GLN A 436 -14.96 25.98 14.20
CA GLN A 436 -14.68 27.24 13.51
C GLN A 436 -15.22 28.44 14.30
N ASP A 437 -16.44 28.33 14.85
CA ASP A 437 -17.07 29.35 15.72
C ASP A 437 -16.27 29.57 17.00
N ALA A 438 -15.71 28.49 17.56
CA ALA A 438 -14.81 28.55 18.70
C ALA A 438 -13.41 29.11 18.35
N LYS A 439 -13.15 29.42 17.07
CA LYS A 439 -11.89 29.91 16.54
C LYS A 439 -10.72 28.96 16.84
N LEU A 440 -10.98 27.66 16.76
CA LEU A 440 -9.98 26.60 16.89
C LEU A 440 -9.52 26.07 15.53
N TRP A 441 -10.41 26.06 14.53
CA TRP A 441 -10.11 25.70 13.14
C TRP A 441 -10.34 26.91 12.22
N SER A 442 -9.60 27.00 11.11
CA SER A 442 -9.80 28.06 10.11
C SER A 442 -11.11 27.88 9.33
N GLU A 443 -11.57 28.94 8.68
CA GLU A 443 -12.77 28.95 7.83
C GLU A 443 -12.53 28.40 6.41
N ASP A 444 -11.32 27.92 6.12
CA ASP A 444 -10.96 27.30 4.83
C ASP A 444 -11.72 25.97 4.60
N ASP A 445 -11.72 25.50 3.35
CA ASP A 445 -12.18 24.17 2.98
C ASP A 445 -11.09 23.41 2.19
N PRO A 446 -10.43 22.39 2.78
CA PRO A 446 -10.63 21.90 4.14
C PRO A 446 -10.15 22.88 5.22
N PRO A 447 -10.72 22.85 6.45
CA PRO A 447 -10.26 23.66 7.58
C PRO A 447 -8.80 23.36 7.92
N GLN A 448 -8.10 24.36 8.43
CA GLN A 448 -6.69 24.26 8.82
C GLN A 448 -6.51 24.60 10.29
N PHE A 449 -5.71 23.81 11.00
CA PHE A 449 -5.46 23.98 12.43
C PHE A 449 -4.24 24.87 12.66
N LEU A 450 -3.15 24.61 11.96
CA LEU A 450 -1.87 25.33 12.11
C LEU A 450 -1.92 26.76 11.55
N LYS A 451 -2.92 27.08 10.71
CA LYS A 451 -3.18 28.45 10.27
C LYS A 451 -4.03 29.26 11.24
N GLN A 452 -4.60 28.63 12.26
CA GLN A 452 -5.47 29.35 13.17
C GLN A 452 -4.65 30.26 14.10
N PRO A 453 -4.90 31.58 14.15
CA PRO A 453 -4.05 32.52 14.91
C PRO A 453 -3.87 32.19 16.39
N LEU A 454 -4.91 31.63 17.02
CA LEU A 454 -4.86 31.20 18.41
C LEU A 454 -3.89 30.02 18.60
N VAL A 455 -3.90 29.05 17.68
CA VAL A 455 -3.02 27.88 17.70
C VAL A 455 -1.57 28.30 17.47
N GLN A 456 -1.35 29.18 16.48
CA GLN A 456 -0.02 29.75 16.21
C GLN A 456 0.54 30.46 17.43
N ALA A 457 -0.23 31.34 18.06
CA ALA A 457 0.23 32.08 19.24
C ALA A 457 0.66 31.16 20.40
N VAL A 458 -0.07 30.07 20.64
CA VAL A 458 0.30 29.07 21.67
C VAL A 458 1.57 28.32 21.28
N LEU A 459 1.70 27.90 20.02
CA LEU A 459 2.90 27.20 19.53
C LEU A 459 4.14 28.11 19.56
N THR A 460 4.00 29.39 19.23
CA THR A 460 5.08 30.37 19.31
C THR A 460 5.52 30.61 20.75
N GLU A 461 4.61 30.67 21.72
CA GLU A 461 4.97 30.73 23.15
C GLU A 461 5.75 29.49 23.62
N LEU A 462 5.53 28.34 22.96
CA LEU A 462 6.27 27.10 23.22
C LEU A 462 7.59 26.99 22.43
N GLY A 463 7.98 28.05 21.72
CA GLY A 463 9.26 28.16 21.03
C GLY A 463 9.25 27.74 19.56
N VAL A 464 8.08 27.64 18.92
CA VAL A 464 7.98 27.33 17.48
C VAL A 464 7.96 28.62 16.66
N GLU A 465 8.97 28.83 15.82
CA GLU A 465 9.10 30.05 15.01
C GLU A 465 8.03 30.19 13.92
N GLU A 466 7.78 29.12 13.15
CA GLU A 466 6.82 29.12 12.02
C GLU A 466 5.82 27.96 12.14
N PRO A 467 4.80 28.08 13.02
CA PRO A 467 3.88 26.98 13.31
C PRO A 467 3.04 26.54 12.10
N ASP A 468 2.68 27.47 11.22
CA ASP A 468 1.86 27.24 10.03
C ASP A 468 2.58 26.40 8.97
N LEU A 469 3.92 26.45 8.94
CA LEU A 469 4.74 25.69 7.99
C LEU A 469 5.11 24.29 8.48
N LEU A 470 4.78 23.92 9.73
CA LEU A 470 5.19 22.62 10.30
C LEU A 470 4.72 21.43 9.45
N CYS A 471 3.47 21.46 8.98
CA CYS A 471 2.92 20.36 8.19
C CYS A 471 3.53 20.34 6.78
N GLU A 472 3.61 21.49 6.09
CA GLU A 472 4.19 21.56 4.75
C GLU A 472 5.67 21.12 4.74
N ARG A 473 6.47 21.54 5.73
CA ARG A 473 7.86 21.10 5.88
C ARG A 473 7.99 19.59 6.10
N LEU A 474 7.08 18.99 6.89
CA LEU A 474 7.04 17.55 7.09
C LEU A 474 6.76 16.84 5.76
N LEU A 475 5.75 17.31 5.03
CA LEU A 475 5.33 16.72 3.76
C LEU A 475 6.40 16.85 2.68
N GLU A 476 7.08 17.99 2.60
CA GLU A 476 8.24 18.21 1.72
C GLU A 476 9.38 17.25 2.03
N THR A 477 9.71 17.08 3.32
CA THR A 477 10.76 16.16 3.78
C THR A 477 10.43 14.72 3.39
N VAL A 478 9.20 14.28 3.64
CA VAL A 478 8.71 12.94 3.28
C VAL A 478 8.73 12.76 1.77
N ARG A 479 8.22 13.73 1.00
CA ARG A 479 8.21 13.68 -0.45
C ARG A 479 9.62 13.59 -1.03
N ALA A 480 10.56 14.37 -0.53
CA ALA A 480 11.96 14.31 -0.95
C ALA A 480 12.51 12.90 -0.74
N ARG A 481 12.30 12.29 0.43
CA ARG A 481 12.78 10.93 0.74
C ARG A 481 12.17 9.85 -0.14
N LEU A 482 10.90 9.98 -0.49
CA LEU A 482 10.21 9.02 -1.37
C LEU A 482 10.63 9.15 -2.84
N LEU A 483 11.13 10.32 -3.24
CA LEU A 483 11.62 10.59 -4.59
C LEU A 483 13.12 10.29 -4.76
N LEU A 484 13.87 10.13 -3.66
CA LEU A 484 15.24 9.64 -3.73
C LEU A 484 15.23 8.20 -4.25
N SER A 485 15.88 7.97 -5.39
CA SER A 485 16.08 6.61 -5.91
C SER A 485 16.89 5.80 -4.90
N PRO A 486 16.54 4.53 -4.64
CA PRO A 486 17.50 3.61 -4.04
C PRO A 486 18.71 3.58 -4.96
N GLN A 487 19.87 4.03 -4.47
CA GLN A 487 21.10 3.80 -5.21
C GLN A 487 21.30 2.29 -5.26
N PRO A 488 21.56 1.71 -6.45
CA PRO A 488 21.90 0.30 -6.52
C PRO A 488 23.16 0.07 -5.67
N ALA A 489 23.14 -0.97 -4.84
CA ALA A 489 24.24 -1.35 -3.94
C ALA A 489 25.55 -1.75 -4.68
N SER A 490 25.67 -1.49 -5.98
CA SER A 490 26.80 -1.90 -6.82
C SER A 490 27.99 -0.95 -6.81
N ASP A 491 27.84 0.28 -6.31
CA ASP A 491 28.92 1.27 -6.43
C ASP A 491 29.85 1.31 -5.21
N ALA A 492 29.53 0.58 -4.13
CA ALA A 492 30.37 0.49 -2.93
C ALA A 492 31.51 -0.56 -2.99
N LYS A 493 31.78 -1.17 -4.16
CA LYS A 493 32.86 -2.18 -4.32
C LYS A 493 33.84 -1.90 -5.47
N LYS A 494 33.93 -0.66 -5.95
CA LYS A 494 34.88 -0.30 -7.04
C LYS A 494 35.93 0.75 -6.70
N GLU A 495 36.10 1.09 -5.42
CA GLU A 495 37.24 1.88 -4.95
C GLU A 495 38.03 1.10 -3.91
N GLU A 496 38.62 -0.01 -4.32
CA GLU A 496 39.79 -0.62 -3.69
C GLU A 496 40.34 -1.68 -4.67
N ASN A 497 41.19 -1.22 -5.59
CA ASN A 497 42.25 -1.99 -6.25
C ASN A 497 43.26 -1.04 -6.88
#